data_AF-A0A497RWM6-F1
#
_entry.id   AF-A0A497RWM6-F1
#
_cell.length_a   1.000
_cell.length_b   1.000
_cell.length_c   1.000
_cell.angle_alpha   90.00
_cell.angle_beta   90.00
_cell.angle_gamma   90.00
#
_symmetry.space_group_name_H-M   'P 1'
#
loop_
_entity.id
_entity.type
_entity.pdbx_description
1 polymer ?
#
loop_
_entity_poly.entity_id
_entity_poly.type
_entity_poly.pdbx_seq_one_letter_code
_entity_poly.pdbx_strand_id
1 'polypeptide(L)'
;MLGRSSHGLFYSIGQMIGRNIAREASHEHERFFEIVSKKIKERNFVEEIYFDNDTVTVFGSVEVHNSDHNTCDILRGILVIVYEFYRKSKNKLYCEEIECASVNGNKCVFKIEEDIV
;
A
#
# COMPACT_ATOMS: atom_id res chain seq x y z
N MET A 1 -17.98 -11.86 1.39
CA MET A 1 -17.15 -10.76 0.86
C MET A 1 -17.90 -10.14 -0.32
N LEU A 2 -17.93 -8.82 -0.42
CA LEU A 2 -18.58 -8.10 -1.52
C LEU A 2 -17.96 -8.54 -2.86
N GLY A 3 -18.76 -8.62 -3.92
CA GLY A 3 -18.31 -9.15 -5.22
C GLY A 3 -17.17 -8.35 -5.86
N ARG A 4 -16.60 -8.88 -6.97
CA ARG A 4 -15.49 -8.28 -7.74
C ARG A 4 -15.64 -6.79 -8.07
N SER A 5 -16.86 -6.25 -8.08
CA SER A 5 -17.09 -4.80 -8.27
C SER A 5 -16.58 -3.91 -7.12
N SER A 6 -16.10 -4.50 -6.02
CA SER A 6 -15.66 -3.77 -4.82
C SER A 6 -14.17 -3.38 -4.81
N HIS A 7 -13.33 -3.94 -5.69
CA HIS A 7 -11.89 -3.65 -5.74
C HIS A 7 -11.60 -2.14 -5.85
N GLY A 8 -12.26 -1.44 -6.78
CA GLY A 8 -12.08 0.00 -6.96
C GLY A 8 -12.53 0.84 -5.75
N LEU A 9 -13.54 0.37 -5.01
CA LEU A 9 -13.99 1.00 -3.78
C LEU A 9 -12.93 0.84 -2.67
N PHE A 10 -12.42 -0.38 -2.46
CA PHE A 10 -11.39 -0.64 -1.47
C PHE A 10 -10.09 0.11 -1.76
N TYR A 11 -9.67 0.16 -3.03
CA TYR A 11 -8.56 0.99 -3.47
C TYR A 11 -8.78 2.48 -3.12
N SER A 12 -9.95 3.02 -3.41
CA SER A 12 -10.29 4.42 -3.11
C SER A 12 -10.31 4.70 -1.60
N ILE A 13 -10.81 3.76 -0.79
CA ILE A 13 -10.76 3.82 0.68
C ILE A 13 -9.31 3.80 1.16
N GLY A 14 -8.48 2.91 0.60
CA GLY A 14 -7.04 2.87 0.87
C GLY A 14 -6.36 4.21 0.60
N GLN A 15 -6.70 4.89 -0.49
CA GLN A 15 -6.16 6.22 -0.78
C GLN A 15 -6.58 7.27 0.26
N MET A 16 -7.81 7.22 0.76
CA MET A 16 -8.25 8.13 1.82
C MET A 16 -7.44 7.92 3.10
N ILE A 17 -7.21 6.66 3.47
CA ILE A 17 -6.42 6.27 4.65
C ILE A 17 -4.95 6.69 4.45
N GLY A 18 -4.38 6.41 3.29
CA GLY A 18 -3.02 6.80 2.92
C GLY A 18 -2.80 8.31 3.02
N ARG A 19 -3.78 9.13 2.63
CA ARG A 19 -3.69 10.60 2.77
C ARG A 19 -3.61 11.04 4.23
N ASN A 20 -4.35 10.38 5.12
CA ASN A 20 -4.28 10.69 6.55
C ASN A 20 -2.92 10.29 7.12
N ILE A 21 -2.44 9.07 6.84
CA ILE A 21 -1.14 8.58 7.30
C ILE A 21 0.01 9.45 6.79
N ALA A 22 0.01 9.79 5.49
CA ALA A 22 1.07 10.59 4.88
C ALA A 22 1.11 12.02 5.43
N ARG A 23 -0.04 12.63 5.74
CA ARG A 23 -0.10 13.94 6.40
C ARG A 23 0.51 13.89 7.80
N GLU A 24 0.19 12.87 8.59
CA GLU A 24 0.77 12.67 9.93
C GLU A 24 2.30 12.50 9.87
N ALA A 25 2.82 11.82 8.85
CA ALA A 25 4.26 11.60 8.66
C ALA A 25 5.00 12.79 7.99
N SER A 26 4.27 13.70 7.34
CA SER A 26 4.86 14.73 6.44
C SER A 26 5.82 15.72 7.11
N HIS A 27 5.77 15.83 8.44
CA HIS A 27 6.59 16.77 9.22
C HIS A 27 8.03 16.27 9.46
N GLU A 28 8.31 14.97 9.29
CA GLU A 28 9.62 14.35 9.53
C GLU A 28 10.08 13.56 8.30
N HIS A 29 10.58 14.26 7.27
CA HIS A 29 10.93 13.62 5.98
C HIS A 29 11.94 12.48 6.10
N GLU A 30 12.97 12.63 6.94
CA GLU A 30 14.01 11.60 7.15
C GLU A 30 13.46 10.31 7.76
N ARG A 31 12.40 10.42 8.56
CA ARG A 31 11.75 9.31 9.26
C ARG A 31 10.40 8.95 8.66
N PHE A 32 10.11 9.47 7.47
CA PHE A 32 8.78 9.38 6.86
C PHE A 32 8.28 7.93 6.77
N PHE A 33 9.09 7.03 6.20
CA PHE A 33 8.71 5.63 6.07
C PHE A 33 8.71 4.86 7.40
N GLU A 34 9.51 5.26 8.39
CA GLU A 34 9.46 4.70 9.75
C GLU A 34 8.10 5.01 10.39
N ILE A 35 7.65 6.27 10.30
CA ILE A 35 6.36 6.72 10.84
C ILE A 35 5.21 6.04 10.08
N VAL A 36 5.27 6.00 8.74
CA VAL A 36 4.26 5.33 7.92
C VAL A 36 4.15 3.85 8.27
N SER A 37 5.28 3.13 8.37
CA SER A 37 5.32 1.71 8.77
C SER A 37 4.63 1.52 10.12
N LYS A 38 5.01 2.30 11.14
CA LYS A 38 4.39 2.27 12.46
C LYS A 38 2.87 2.52 12.38
N LYS A 39 2.44 3.51 11.60
CA LYS A 39 1.03 3.91 11.46
C LYS A 39 0.16 2.87 10.75
N ILE A 40 0.72 2.15 9.77
CA ILE A 40 0.03 1.04 9.08
C ILE A 40 -0.12 -0.15 10.04
N LYS A 41 0.95 -0.49 10.79
CA LYS A 41 0.94 -1.56 11.79
C LYS A 41 0.00 -1.28 12.97
N GLU A 42 0.01 -0.06 13.52
CA GLU A 42 -0.91 0.37 14.60
C GLU A 42 -2.40 0.24 14.21
N ARG A 43 -2.70 0.30 12.90
CA ARG A 43 -4.05 0.14 12.35
C ARG A 43 -4.37 -1.32 11.96
N ASN A 44 -3.48 -2.27 12.22
CA ASN A 44 -3.61 -3.70 11.93
C ASN A 44 -3.85 -4.03 10.44
N PHE A 45 -3.33 -3.21 9.52
CA PHE A 45 -3.37 -3.57 8.09
C PHE A 45 -2.37 -4.69 7.76
N VAL A 46 -1.25 -4.72 8.47
CA VAL A 46 -0.12 -5.63 8.25
C VAL A 46 0.53 -5.99 9.58
N GLU A 47 1.21 -7.14 9.63
CA GLU A 47 2.10 -7.48 10.74
C GLU A 47 3.46 -6.79 10.58
N GLU A 48 4.07 -6.89 9.39
CA GLU A 48 5.33 -6.24 9.07
C GLU A 48 5.33 -5.61 7.68
N ILE A 49 6.04 -4.49 7.53
CA ILE A 49 6.16 -3.75 6.27
C ILE A 49 7.55 -3.12 6.16
N TYR A 50 8.18 -3.36 5.01
CA TYR A 50 9.51 -2.88 4.67
C TYR A 50 9.44 -2.08 3.37
N PHE A 51 9.99 -0.87 3.40
CA PHE A 51 10.11 0.02 2.25
C PHE A 51 11.55 -0.05 1.72
N ASP A 52 11.71 -0.36 0.45
CA ASP A 52 13.01 -0.38 -0.24
C ASP A 52 12.87 0.28 -1.61
N ASN A 53 13.36 1.52 -1.73
CA ASN A 53 13.21 2.34 -2.92
C ASN A 53 11.74 2.36 -3.39
N ASP A 54 11.46 1.76 -4.55
CA ASP A 54 10.14 1.73 -5.19
C ASP A 54 9.41 0.41 -4.95
N THR A 55 9.97 -0.45 -4.10
CA THR A 55 9.40 -1.75 -3.74
C THR A 55 8.99 -1.75 -2.27
N VAL A 56 7.85 -2.37 -1.98
CA VAL A 56 7.35 -2.53 -0.62
C VAL A 56 7.04 -4.00 -0.37
N THR A 57 7.62 -4.56 0.69
CA THR A 57 7.35 -5.95 1.12
C THR A 57 6.51 -5.94 2.37
N VAL A 58 5.43 -6.72 2.37
CA VAL A 58 4.44 -6.82 3.45
C VAL A 58 4.27 -8.27 3.89
N PHE A 59 4.17 -8.49 5.20
CA PHE A 59 3.81 -9.76 5.81
C PHE A 59 2.53 -9.60 6.65
N GLY A 60 1.70 -10.65 6.68
CA GLY A 60 0.48 -10.67 7.50
C GLY A 60 -0.54 -9.60 7.10
N SER A 61 -0.74 -9.36 5.80
CA SER A 61 -1.78 -8.43 5.33
C SER A 61 -3.17 -8.96 5.71
N VAL A 62 -4.00 -8.09 6.30
CA VAL A 62 -5.39 -8.41 6.66
C VAL A 62 -6.29 -8.66 5.45
N GLU A 63 -5.88 -8.21 4.26
CA GLU A 63 -6.63 -8.38 3.01
C GLU A 63 -6.40 -9.76 2.39
N VAL A 64 -5.40 -10.52 2.87
CA VAL A 64 -5.06 -11.83 2.35
C VAL A 64 -6.12 -12.85 2.73
N HIS A 65 -6.70 -13.45 1.70
CA HIS A 65 -7.60 -14.60 1.77
C HIS A 65 -7.41 -15.46 0.53
N ASN A 66 -7.69 -16.77 0.62
CA ASN A 66 -7.50 -17.70 -0.50
C ASN A 66 -8.24 -17.21 -1.76
N SER A 67 -7.48 -16.95 -2.81
CA SER A 67 -7.97 -16.34 -4.04
C SER A 67 -7.01 -16.63 -5.21
N ASP A 68 -7.53 -16.77 -6.42
CA ASP A 68 -6.72 -16.94 -7.64
C ASP A 68 -6.13 -15.62 -8.17
N HIS A 69 -6.35 -14.51 -7.46
CA HIS A 69 -5.89 -13.18 -7.81
C HIS A 69 -5.45 -12.42 -6.56
N ASN A 70 -4.61 -11.41 -6.77
CA ASN A 70 -4.14 -10.49 -5.74
C ASN A 70 -5.30 -9.74 -5.07
N THR A 71 -5.25 -9.61 -3.75
CA THR A 71 -6.40 -9.14 -2.96
C THR A 71 -6.16 -7.85 -2.18
N CYS A 72 -4.96 -7.27 -2.19
CA CYS A 72 -4.60 -6.16 -1.30
C CYS A 72 -4.93 -4.78 -1.90
N ASP A 73 -6.21 -4.52 -2.19
CA ASP A 73 -6.64 -3.27 -2.82
C ASP A 73 -6.43 -2.04 -1.91
N ILE A 74 -6.71 -2.16 -0.62
CA ILE A 74 -6.56 -1.06 0.35
C ILE A 74 -5.07 -0.72 0.50
N LEU A 75 -4.19 -1.71 0.66
CA LEU A 75 -2.75 -1.48 0.75
C LEU A 75 -2.23 -0.81 -0.52
N ARG A 76 -2.64 -1.25 -1.71
CA ARG A 76 -2.27 -0.57 -2.96
C ARG A 76 -2.68 0.91 -2.94
N GLY A 77 -3.89 1.21 -2.48
CA GLY A 77 -4.40 2.57 -2.32
C GLY A 77 -3.63 3.38 -1.27
N ILE A 78 -3.23 2.78 -0.15
CA ILE A 78 -2.42 3.44 0.88
C ILE A 78 -1.04 3.78 0.30
N LEU A 79 -0.37 2.80 -0.29
CA LEU A 79 1.01 2.90 -0.75
C LEU A 79 1.18 3.93 -1.87
N VAL A 80 0.27 3.97 -2.85
CA VAL A 80 0.37 4.96 -3.94
C VAL A 80 0.36 6.39 -3.39
N ILE A 81 -0.51 6.69 -2.42
CA ILE A 81 -0.61 8.01 -1.82
C ILE A 81 0.61 8.33 -0.96
N VAL A 82 1.09 7.37 -0.17
CA VAL A 82 2.30 7.51 0.65
C VAL A 82 3.47 7.94 -0.24
N TYR A 83 3.65 7.29 -1.39
CA TYR A 83 4.73 7.61 -2.32
C TYR A 83 4.51 8.93 -3.07
N GLU A 84 3.28 9.26 -3.48
CA GLU A 84 2.96 10.56 -4.07
C GLU A 84 3.34 11.71 -3.13
N PHE A 85 3.03 11.56 -1.83
CA PHE A 85 3.43 12.51 -0.79
C PHE A 85 4.94 12.56 -0.58
N TYR A 86 5.59 11.41 -0.45
CA TYR A 86 7.02 11.32 -0.19
C TYR A 86 7.84 11.97 -1.31
N ARG A 87 7.54 11.61 -2.57
CA ARG A 87 8.24 12.15 -3.75
C ARG A 87 7.84 13.58 -4.09
N LYS A 88 6.77 14.10 -3.48
CA LYS A 88 6.10 15.34 -3.91
C LYS A 88 5.80 15.31 -5.41
N SER A 89 5.38 14.13 -5.89
CA SER A 89 5.21 13.87 -7.32
C SER A 89 4.09 14.75 -7.87
N LYS A 90 4.34 15.37 -9.02
CA LYS A 90 3.29 16.02 -9.83
C LYS A 90 2.61 15.02 -10.77
N ASN A 91 3.28 13.90 -11.03
CA ASN A 91 2.79 12.83 -11.87
C ASN A 91 2.01 11.83 -11.02
N LYS A 92 1.00 11.23 -11.63
CA LYS A 92 0.23 10.16 -11.00
C LYS A 92 1.12 8.92 -10.87
N LEU A 93 1.12 8.33 -9.68
CA LEU A 93 1.81 7.06 -9.45
C LEU A 93 0.82 5.90 -9.57
N TYR A 94 1.35 4.72 -9.82
CA TYR A 94 0.65 3.45 -9.76
C TYR A 94 1.32 2.52 -8.75
N CYS A 95 0.51 1.71 -8.07
CA CYS A 95 0.98 0.66 -7.17
C CYS A 95 0.51 -0.68 -7.72
N GLU A 96 1.46 -1.45 -8.25
CA GLU A 96 1.24 -2.82 -8.70
C GLU A 96 1.54 -3.79 -7.57
N GLU A 97 0.66 -4.76 -7.35
CA GLU A 97 0.95 -5.90 -6.48
C GLU A 97 1.53 -7.00 -7.36
N ILE A 98 2.84 -7.27 -7.24
CA ILE A 98 3.58 -8.21 -8.09
C ILE A 98 3.67 -9.61 -7.47
N GLU A 99 3.54 -9.71 -6.14
CA GLU A 99 3.41 -10.96 -5.40
C GLU A 99 2.33 -10.79 -4.33
N CYS A 100 1.51 -11.81 -4.09
CA CYS A 100 0.47 -11.79 -3.06
C CYS A 100 0.39 -13.13 -2.33
N ALA A 101 0.36 -13.08 -0.99
CA ALA A 101 0.23 -14.27 -0.15
C ALA A 101 -1.11 -15.01 -0.36
N SER A 102 -2.12 -14.35 -0.94
CA SER A 102 -3.38 -14.99 -1.35
C SER A 102 -3.24 -16.00 -2.47
N VAL A 103 -2.26 -15.78 -3.36
CA VAL A 103 -2.02 -16.63 -4.52
C VAL A 103 -0.97 -17.68 -4.18
N ASN A 104 0.19 -17.25 -3.65
CA ASN A 104 1.28 -18.14 -3.23
C ASN A 104 2.23 -17.44 -2.26
N GLY A 105 2.82 -18.21 -1.34
CA GLY A 105 3.85 -17.74 -0.42
C GLY A 105 3.30 -17.19 0.90
N ASN A 106 4.06 -16.32 1.55
CA ASN A 106 3.76 -15.77 2.89
C ASN A 106 3.90 -14.25 2.98
N LYS A 107 4.09 -13.58 1.84
CA LYS A 107 4.33 -12.14 1.73
C LYS A 107 3.57 -11.55 0.54
N CYS A 108 3.33 -10.25 0.58
CA CYS A 108 2.89 -9.47 -0.57
C CYS A 108 4.00 -8.48 -0.95
N VAL A 109 4.25 -8.32 -2.24
CA VAL A 109 5.27 -7.39 -2.75
C VAL A 109 4.60 -6.43 -3.71
N PHE A 110 4.84 -5.14 -3.49
CA PHE A 110 4.28 -4.04 -4.27
C PHE A 110 5.39 -3.26 -4.95
N LYS A 111 5.12 -2.77 -6.15
CA LYS A 111 6.01 -1.91 -6.93
C LYS A 111 5.32 -0.60 -7.27
N ILE A 112 6.02 0.50 -7.03
CA ILE A 112 5.57 1.85 -7.34
C ILE A 112 6.10 2.26 -8.71
N GLU A 113 5.20 2.56 -9.63
CA GLU A 113 5.53 2.96 -10.99
C GLU A 113 5.00 4.37 -11.30
N GLU A 114 5.68 5.06 -12.22
CA GLU A 114 5.20 6.33 -12.76
C GLU A 114 4.37 6.06 -14.01
N ASP A 115 3.27 6.79 -14.17
CA ASP A 115 2.49 6.76 -15.41
C ASP A 115 3.34 7.41 -16.52
N ILE A 116 3.92 6.58 -17.39
CA ILE A 116 4.66 7.05 -18.56
C ILE A 116 3.62 7.42 -19.63
N VAL A 117 3.21 8.68 -19.64
CA VAL A 117 2.42 9.27 -20.74
C VAL A 117 3.32 9.56 -21.94
#